data_AF-K9TLF9-F1
#
_entry.id   AF-K9TLF9-F1
#
_cell.length_a   1.000
_cell.length_b   1.000
_cell.length_c   1.000
_cell.angle_alpha   90.00
_cell.angle_beta   90.00
_cell.angle_gamma   90.00
#
_symmetry.space_group_name_H-M   'P 1'
#
loop_
_entity.id
_entity.type
_entity.pdbx_description
1 polymer ?
#
loop_
_entity_poly.entity_id
_entity_poly.type
_entity_poly.pdbx_seq_one_letter_code
_entity_poly.pdbx_strand_id
1 'polypeptide(L)'
;MLSVVSPDSPLEQTTSQKRRRGVILSSQGAQRLQAAEHLSAARNNGGHPYTLEELSDRTGLSTKTLTKVRHRQKPVDSVTLADYFTAFGLSLQKEDYISQEADPEASMAALTGLLRTPLKGQLAVDSPFYIYRSPAEQLLKAESLQPGALIRIRAPRQFGKTSLVVRGFTPAEESGFRMAIVSLQLADSGVFESLTVFLQWLCVMVTRSLGLPNRLEEFWNPMFGSSYSCNDYFESYLLPAAESPLLLILDEVNVVFSYPKIATDFFGMLRAWYERSRHSTEGSELWQKLRLVIIYSTDVFLPLTVHQSPFNVGLLISLSAFTIEQVEELAVRYGLTPRERYAEGAIGLLGGHPYLTQLAFFHLSQETITLEGLLETITTPNSIFESHLRQQLVYLEQHPDLKDAWESVILSKTGVELHPTQAFKLQGLGLIKFENQLALPSCLLYQTYFSRFLNV
;
A
#
# COMPACT_ATOMS: atom_id res chain seq x y z
N MET A 1 24.14 -67.06 -54.65
CA MET A 1 23.19 -67.59 -53.65
C MET A 1 23.75 -67.30 -52.28
N LEU A 2 22.97 -66.60 -51.47
CA LEU A 2 22.91 -66.56 -50.00
C LEU A 2 24.22 -66.59 -49.20
N SER A 3 24.47 -65.51 -48.45
CA SER A 3 24.99 -65.63 -47.09
C SER A 3 24.48 -64.48 -46.23
N VAL A 4 23.69 -64.87 -45.23
CA VAL A 4 23.13 -64.04 -44.16
C VAL A 4 24.25 -63.51 -43.27
N VAL A 5 24.21 -62.21 -42.94
CA VAL A 5 25.02 -61.59 -41.88
C VAL A 5 24.08 -60.91 -40.88
N SER A 6 24.32 -61.19 -39.61
CA SER A 6 23.93 -60.41 -38.44
C SER A 6 25.19 -60.25 -37.58
N PRO A 7 25.21 -59.42 -36.53
CA PRO A 7 24.61 -58.09 -36.34
C PRO A 7 25.70 -57.05 -35.97
N ASP A 8 25.48 -55.76 -36.20
CA ASP A 8 26.22 -54.73 -35.46
C ASP A 8 25.42 -53.43 -35.29
N SER A 9 25.51 -52.92 -34.07
CA SER A 9 24.74 -51.87 -33.41
C SER A 9 24.92 -50.48 -34.05
N PRO A 10 23.89 -49.61 -34.14
CA PRO A 10 24.09 -48.20 -34.46
C PRO A 10 24.32 -47.36 -33.20
N LEU A 11 25.42 -46.61 -33.23
CA LEU A 11 25.80 -45.56 -32.29
C LEU A 11 24.71 -44.47 -32.18
N GLU A 12 24.17 -44.26 -30.97
CA GLU A 12 23.39 -43.06 -30.63
C GLU A 12 24.32 -41.85 -30.51
N GLN A 13 24.15 -40.89 -31.43
CA GLN A 13 24.68 -39.53 -31.28
C GLN A 13 23.73 -38.72 -30.40
N THR A 14 24.04 -38.60 -29.11
CA THR A 14 23.37 -37.65 -28.21
C THR A 14 23.83 -36.22 -28.50
N THR A 15 22.92 -35.39 -29.01
CA THR A 15 23.10 -33.95 -29.14
C THR A 15 23.06 -33.28 -27.76
N SER A 16 24.16 -32.65 -27.36
CA SER A 16 24.30 -31.91 -26.10
C SER A 16 23.41 -30.66 -26.09
N GLN A 17 22.28 -30.74 -25.39
CA GLN A 17 21.42 -29.60 -25.07
C GLN A 17 22.11 -28.69 -24.03
N LYS A 18 22.46 -27.47 -24.46
CA LYS A 18 23.13 -26.42 -23.65
C LYS A 18 22.21 -26.00 -22.48
N ARG A 19 22.49 -26.49 -21.26
CA ARG A 19 21.71 -26.20 -20.04
C ARG A 19 21.73 -24.70 -19.70
N ARG A 20 20.59 -24.02 -19.81
CA ARG A 20 20.36 -22.63 -19.35
C ARG A 20 19.65 -22.71 -17.98
N ARG A 21 20.35 -22.36 -16.88
CA ARG A 21 19.85 -22.44 -15.49
C ARG A 21 20.25 -21.20 -14.67
N GLY A 22 19.77 -20.02 -15.06
CA GLY A 22 20.03 -18.77 -14.35
C GLY A 22 18.81 -18.30 -13.55
N VAL A 23 19.03 -17.66 -12.40
CA VAL A 23 18.02 -17.01 -11.57
C VAL A 23 18.41 -15.54 -11.33
N ILE A 24 17.41 -14.67 -11.15
CA ILE A 24 17.63 -13.26 -10.81
C ILE A 24 17.04 -13.02 -9.42
N LEU A 25 17.75 -12.28 -8.57
CA LEU A 25 17.25 -11.89 -7.27
C LEU A 25 15.95 -11.08 -7.42
N SER A 26 14.86 -11.58 -6.83
CA SER A 26 13.57 -10.90 -6.85
C SER A 26 13.64 -9.62 -6.01
N SER A 27 12.65 -8.74 -6.14
CA SER A 27 12.61 -7.52 -5.31
C SER A 27 12.48 -7.86 -3.83
N GLN A 28 11.71 -8.91 -3.52
CA GLN A 28 11.56 -9.44 -2.16
C GLN A 28 12.85 -10.07 -1.64
N GLY A 29 13.53 -10.88 -2.46
CA GLY A 29 14.82 -11.46 -2.10
C GLY A 29 15.89 -10.38 -1.86
N ALA A 30 15.94 -9.36 -2.72
CA ALA A 30 16.88 -8.24 -2.56
C ALA A 30 16.67 -7.48 -1.25
N GLN A 31 15.41 -7.25 -0.88
CA GLN A 31 15.08 -6.57 0.37
C GLN A 31 15.38 -7.43 1.60
N ARG A 32 15.09 -8.74 1.55
CA ARG A 32 15.46 -9.67 2.64
C ARG A 32 16.96 -9.71 2.85
N LEU A 33 17.72 -9.80 1.76
CA LEU A 33 19.18 -9.82 1.80
C LEU A 33 19.75 -8.49 2.33
N GLN A 34 19.26 -7.35 1.84
CA GLN A 34 19.68 -6.02 2.32
C GLN A 34 19.34 -5.79 3.80
N ALA A 35 18.18 -6.25 4.27
CA ALA A 35 17.82 -6.15 5.68
C ALA A 35 18.74 -7.00 6.57
N ALA A 36 19.09 -8.21 6.13
CA ALA A 36 20.02 -9.07 6.86
C ALA A 36 21.47 -8.53 6.82
N GLU A 37 21.89 -7.94 5.70
CA GLU A 37 23.14 -7.18 5.60
C GLU A 37 23.19 -6.03 6.59
N HIS A 38 22.14 -5.20 6.64
CA HIS A 38 22.05 -4.05 7.53
C HIS A 38 22.06 -4.46 9.01
N LEU A 39 21.27 -5.47 9.39
CA LEU A 39 21.27 -6.01 10.75
C LEU A 39 22.63 -6.60 11.13
N SER A 40 23.29 -7.28 10.19
CA SER A 40 24.63 -7.79 10.44
C SER A 40 25.67 -6.67 10.51
N ALA A 41 25.54 -5.60 9.73
CA ALA A 41 26.46 -4.46 9.76
C ALA A 41 26.40 -3.75 11.12
N ALA A 42 25.18 -3.57 11.65
CA ALA A 42 24.95 -3.00 12.98
C ALA A 42 25.59 -3.82 14.11
N ARG A 43 25.62 -5.16 13.98
CA ARG A 43 26.15 -6.05 15.02
C ARG A 43 27.63 -6.37 14.86
N ASN A 44 28.08 -6.54 13.62
CA ASN A 44 29.35 -7.18 13.30
C ASN A 44 30.26 -6.33 12.40
N ASN A 45 29.83 -5.12 11.99
CA ASN A 45 30.64 -4.21 11.16
C ASN A 45 30.68 -2.77 11.72
N GLY A 46 30.55 -2.63 13.05
CA GLY A 46 30.58 -1.32 13.71
C GLY A 46 29.48 -0.36 13.27
N GLY A 47 28.39 -0.84 12.67
CA GLY A 47 27.33 -0.01 12.12
C GLY A 47 27.57 0.47 10.68
N HIS A 48 28.71 0.15 10.07
CA HIS A 48 29.02 0.56 8.70
C HIS A 48 28.49 -0.43 7.66
N PRO A 49 27.88 0.04 6.56
CA PRO A 49 27.48 -0.83 5.45
C PRO A 49 28.66 -1.63 4.89
N TYR A 50 28.44 -2.89 4.54
CA TYR A 50 29.50 -3.73 4.00
C TYR A 50 29.98 -3.23 2.63
N THR A 51 31.30 -3.11 2.47
CA THR A 51 31.95 -2.86 1.17
C THR A 51 31.86 -4.09 0.27
N LEU A 52 32.09 -3.93 -1.04
CA LEU A 52 32.10 -5.08 -1.96
C LEU A 52 33.19 -6.10 -1.61
N GLU A 53 34.32 -5.65 -1.07
CA GLU A 53 35.43 -6.49 -0.63
C GLU A 53 35.05 -7.29 0.63
N GLU A 54 34.44 -6.63 1.63
CA GLU A 54 33.95 -7.30 2.84
C GLU A 54 32.84 -8.32 2.55
N LEU A 55 31.97 -8.03 1.58
CA LEU A 55 30.95 -8.98 1.11
C LEU A 55 31.58 -10.15 0.37
N SER A 56 32.63 -9.91 -0.41
CA SER A 56 33.36 -10.95 -1.12
C SER A 56 34.00 -11.92 -0.13
N ASP A 57 34.66 -11.39 0.90
CA ASP A 57 35.30 -12.19 1.95
C ASP A 57 34.29 -13.00 2.76
N ARG A 58 33.11 -12.43 3.02
CA ARG A 58 32.08 -13.07 3.82
C ARG A 58 31.27 -14.13 3.07
N THR A 59 30.97 -13.88 1.80
CA THR A 59 30.11 -14.76 0.98
C THR A 59 30.91 -15.79 0.18
N GLY A 60 32.23 -15.58 0.02
CA GLY A 60 33.06 -16.37 -0.89
C GLY A 60 32.80 -16.08 -2.38
N LEU A 61 31.94 -15.11 -2.70
CA LEU A 61 31.58 -14.74 -4.07
C LEU A 61 32.48 -13.60 -4.57
N SER A 62 32.89 -13.66 -5.85
CA SER A 62 33.68 -12.56 -6.41
C SER A 62 32.92 -11.23 -6.37
N THR A 63 33.64 -10.11 -6.18
CA THR A 63 33.07 -8.76 -6.23
C THR A 63 32.24 -8.52 -7.49
N LYS A 64 32.68 -9.03 -8.64
CA LYS A 64 31.94 -8.98 -9.92
C LYS A 64 30.62 -9.74 -9.90
N THR A 65 30.53 -10.85 -9.16
CA THR A 65 29.29 -11.62 -8.97
C THR A 65 28.35 -10.88 -8.02
N LEU A 66 28.85 -10.35 -6.92
CA LEU A 66 28.08 -9.56 -5.95
C LEU A 66 27.47 -8.31 -6.58
N THR A 67 28.24 -7.59 -7.41
CA THR A 67 27.76 -6.45 -8.19
C THR A 67 26.63 -6.86 -9.14
N LYS A 68 26.72 -8.03 -9.80
CA LYS A 68 25.63 -8.55 -10.66
C LYS A 68 24.36 -8.87 -9.88
N VAL A 69 24.49 -9.51 -8.72
CA VAL A 69 23.36 -9.84 -7.84
C VAL A 69 22.67 -8.56 -7.35
N ARG A 70 23.44 -7.57 -6.88
CA ARG A 70 22.93 -6.28 -6.40
C ARG A 70 22.24 -5.46 -7.50
N HIS A 71 22.79 -5.45 -8.70
CA HIS A 71 22.17 -4.71 -9.82
C HIS A 71 20.98 -5.45 -10.44
N ARG A 72 20.81 -6.75 -10.19
CA ARG A 72 19.66 -7.56 -10.68
C ARG A 72 19.50 -7.59 -12.21
N GLN A 73 20.52 -7.18 -12.96
CA GLN A 73 20.48 -7.03 -14.41
C GLN A 73 20.92 -8.29 -15.17
N LYS A 74 21.68 -9.20 -14.52
CA LYS A 74 22.18 -10.43 -15.14
C LYS A 74 21.90 -11.63 -14.24
N PRO A 75 21.46 -12.76 -14.81
CA PRO A 75 21.18 -13.95 -14.03
C PRO A 75 22.48 -14.52 -13.44
N VAL A 76 22.34 -15.08 -12.23
CA VAL A 76 23.35 -15.88 -11.53
C VAL A 76 22.80 -17.27 -11.31
N ASP A 77 23.64 -18.25 -10.97
CA ASP A 77 23.17 -19.55 -10.54
C ASP A 77 22.42 -19.47 -9.18
N SER A 78 21.48 -20.39 -8.95
CA SER A 78 20.70 -20.43 -7.70
C SER A 78 21.55 -20.71 -6.47
N VAL A 79 22.70 -21.37 -6.67
CA VAL A 79 23.69 -21.63 -5.62
C VAL A 79 24.33 -20.31 -5.16
N THR A 80 24.71 -19.44 -6.10
CA THR A 80 25.21 -18.08 -5.79
C THR A 80 24.25 -17.28 -4.91
N LEU A 81 22.93 -17.31 -5.19
CA LEU A 81 21.97 -16.64 -4.31
C LEU A 81 21.84 -17.34 -2.95
N ALA A 82 21.88 -18.66 -2.92
CA ALA A 82 21.82 -19.43 -1.67
C ALA A 82 23.03 -19.14 -0.77
N ASP A 83 24.23 -19.08 -1.34
CA ASP A 83 25.47 -18.77 -0.63
C ASP A 83 25.44 -17.36 -0.05
N TYR A 84 24.97 -16.38 -0.83
CA TYR A 84 24.81 -15.01 -0.37
C TYR A 84 23.79 -14.93 0.79
N PHE A 85 22.63 -15.59 0.67
CA PHE A 85 21.62 -15.60 1.74
C PHE A 85 22.15 -16.29 3.01
N THR A 86 22.84 -17.41 2.86
CA THR A 86 23.38 -18.20 3.97
C THR A 86 24.44 -17.40 4.74
N ALA A 87 25.26 -16.61 4.06
CA ALA A 87 26.26 -15.73 4.69
C ALA A 87 25.65 -14.68 5.65
N PHE A 88 24.36 -14.41 5.51
CA PHE A 88 23.58 -13.51 6.38
C PHE A 88 22.53 -14.25 7.23
N GLY A 89 22.65 -15.57 7.37
CA GLY A 89 21.77 -16.38 8.20
C GLY A 89 20.36 -16.54 7.66
N LEU A 90 20.18 -16.36 6.35
CA LEU A 90 18.91 -16.57 5.66
C LEU A 90 18.92 -17.88 4.88
N SER A 91 17.76 -18.54 4.79
CA SER A 91 17.52 -19.58 3.80
C SER A 91 16.86 -18.98 2.55
N LEU A 92 17.38 -19.34 1.38
CA LEU A 92 16.83 -18.94 0.09
C LEU A 92 15.48 -19.63 -0.15
N GLN A 93 14.43 -18.84 -0.35
CA GLN A 93 13.06 -19.28 -0.64
C GLN A 93 12.72 -19.07 -2.11
N LYS A 94 11.67 -19.73 -2.61
CA LYS A 94 11.27 -19.64 -4.03
C LYS A 94 10.86 -18.22 -4.45
N GLU A 95 10.38 -17.43 -3.50
CA GLU A 95 9.93 -16.05 -3.71
C GLU A 95 11.10 -15.06 -3.76
N ASP A 96 12.30 -15.48 -3.33
CA ASP A 96 13.50 -14.64 -3.30
C ASP A 96 14.18 -14.52 -4.66
N TYR A 97 13.82 -15.37 -5.61
CA TYR A 97 14.43 -15.37 -6.92
C TYR A 97 13.42 -15.66 -8.02
N ILE A 98 13.61 -15.01 -9.15
CA ILE A 98 12.83 -15.25 -10.36
C ILE A 98 13.64 -16.25 -11.18
N SER A 99 13.09 -17.46 -11.35
CA SER A 99 13.70 -18.49 -12.20
C SER A 99 13.58 -18.07 -13.66
N GLN A 100 14.64 -18.24 -14.47
CA GLN A 100 14.51 -18.23 -15.94
C GLN A 100 13.77 -19.48 -16.43
N GLU A 101 12.55 -19.69 -15.94
CA GLU A 101 11.48 -20.36 -16.70
C GLU A 101 10.49 -19.33 -17.26
N ALA A 102 10.59 -18.06 -16.85
CA ALA A 102 9.88 -17.01 -17.55
C ALA A 102 10.59 -16.74 -18.87
N ASP A 103 9.99 -17.21 -19.95
CA ASP A 103 10.28 -16.76 -21.31
C ASP A 103 10.41 -15.22 -21.30
N PRO A 104 11.56 -14.65 -21.67
CA PRO A 104 11.75 -13.21 -21.74
C PRO A 104 10.67 -12.54 -22.59
N GLU A 105 10.18 -13.22 -23.63
CA GLU A 105 9.03 -12.76 -24.42
C GLU A 105 7.74 -12.79 -23.60
N ALA A 106 7.51 -13.80 -22.75
CA ALA A 106 6.35 -13.84 -21.85
C ALA A 106 6.40 -12.83 -20.70
N SER A 107 7.57 -12.58 -20.09
CA SER A 107 7.73 -11.51 -19.09
C SER A 107 7.63 -10.12 -19.72
N MET A 108 8.23 -9.93 -20.90
CA MET A 108 8.06 -8.70 -21.68
C MET A 108 6.63 -8.55 -22.15
N ALA A 109 5.95 -9.62 -22.56
CA ALA A 109 4.54 -9.60 -22.95
C ALA A 109 3.60 -9.35 -21.75
N ALA A 110 3.95 -9.83 -20.56
CA ALA A 110 3.22 -9.54 -19.32
C ALA A 110 3.40 -8.06 -18.90
N LEU A 111 4.64 -7.54 -18.93
CA LEU A 111 4.92 -6.11 -18.72
C LEU A 111 4.24 -5.25 -19.79
N THR A 112 4.34 -5.62 -21.06
CA THR A 112 3.65 -4.98 -22.18
C THR A 112 2.13 -5.05 -21.98
N GLY A 113 1.62 -6.17 -21.49
CA GLY A 113 0.21 -6.36 -21.15
C GLY A 113 -0.26 -5.43 -20.05
N LEU A 114 0.54 -5.25 -18.99
CA LEU A 114 0.26 -4.31 -17.91
C LEU A 114 0.38 -2.84 -18.37
N LEU A 115 1.22 -2.57 -19.36
CA LEU A 115 1.37 -1.26 -20.00
C LEU A 115 0.30 -0.96 -21.07
N ARG A 116 -0.63 -1.90 -21.37
CA ARG A 116 -1.73 -1.65 -22.34
C ARG A 116 -2.92 -0.91 -21.75
N THR A 117 -3.09 -0.92 -20.44
CA THR A 117 -4.22 -0.27 -19.77
C THR A 117 -3.76 0.59 -18.59
N PRO A 118 -4.30 1.80 -18.42
CA PRO A 118 -3.99 2.62 -17.26
C PRO A 118 -4.29 1.84 -15.98
N LEU A 119 -3.43 1.97 -14.98
CA LEU A 119 -3.66 1.36 -13.67
C LEU A 119 -4.98 1.89 -13.09
N LYS A 120 -5.91 0.98 -12.78
CA LYS A 120 -7.20 1.32 -12.17
C LYS A 120 -7.22 0.84 -10.73
N GLY A 121 -7.42 1.78 -9.80
CA GLY A 121 -7.60 1.47 -8.39
C GLY A 121 -6.34 0.91 -7.72
N GLN A 122 -6.54 -0.12 -6.90
CA GLN A 122 -5.47 -0.76 -6.15
C GLN A 122 -4.51 -1.53 -7.08
N LEU A 123 -3.22 -1.46 -6.79
CA LEU A 123 -2.23 -2.29 -7.50
C LEU A 123 -2.32 -3.75 -7.04
N ALA A 124 -2.21 -4.68 -8.00
CA ALA A 124 -2.02 -6.10 -7.71
C ALA A 124 -0.80 -6.30 -6.80
N VAL A 125 -0.80 -7.36 -5.99
CA VAL A 125 0.25 -7.64 -4.98
C VAL A 125 1.63 -7.84 -5.60
N ASP A 126 1.69 -8.38 -6.80
CA ASP A 126 2.90 -8.63 -7.58
C ASP A 126 3.22 -7.51 -8.58
N SER A 127 2.42 -6.44 -8.62
CA SER A 127 2.59 -5.36 -9.60
C SER A 127 4.01 -4.78 -9.53
N PRO A 128 4.73 -4.72 -10.68
CA PRO A 128 6.08 -4.17 -10.76
C PRO A 128 6.10 -2.65 -10.61
N PHE A 129 4.93 -1.99 -10.58
CA PHE A 129 4.81 -0.54 -10.46
C PHE A 129 4.64 -0.07 -9.01
N TYR A 130 4.54 -0.96 -8.03
CA TYR A 130 4.46 -0.55 -6.63
C TYR A 130 5.81 -0.09 -6.08
N ILE A 131 5.89 1.18 -5.71
CA ILE A 131 7.04 1.74 -5.01
C ILE A 131 6.90 1.46 -3.51
N TYR A 132 7.91 0.80 -2.95
CA TYR A 132 7.98 0.47 -1.53
C TYR A 132 8.22 1.73 -0.69
N ARG A 133 7.55 1.84 0.46
CA ARG A 133 7.50 3.06 1.27
C ARG A 133 8.05 2.86 2.66
N SER A 134 9.32 2.45 2.73
CA SER A 134 10.01 2.27 4.01
C SER A 134 9.89 3.52 4.90
N PRO A 135 9.59 3.37 6.22
CA PRO A 135 9.43 2.11 6.96
C PRO A 135 7.98 1.57 7.02
N ALA A 136 7.03 2.11 6.26
CA ALA A 136 5.59 1.83 6.39
C ALA A 136 5.24 0.33 6.36
N GLU A 137 5.73 -0.41 5.36
CA GLU A 137 5.47 -1.85 5.25
C GLU A 137 6.08 -2.64 6.43
N GLN A 138 7.26 -2.24 6.90
CA GLN A 138 7.94 -2.91 8.01
C GLN A 138 7.18 -2.70 9.32
N LEU A 139 6.76 -1.46 9.58
CA LEU A 139 5.95 -1.10 10.74
C LEU A 139 4.59 -1.80 10.70
N LEU A 140 3.93 -1.83 9.54
CA LEU A 140 2.65 -2.52 9.35
C LEU A 140 2.78 -4.01 9.71
N LYS A 141 3.81 -4.68 9.18
CA LYS A 141 4.06 -6.09 9.45
C LYS A 141 4.38 -6.33 10.93
N ALA A 142 5.32 -5.57 11.49
CA ALA A 142 5.76 -5.76 12.87
C ALA A 142 4.64 -5.54 13.89
N GLU A 143 3.83 -4.49 13.70
CA GLU A 143 2.73 -4.17 14.61
C GLU A 143 1.59 -5.18 14.49
N SER A 144 1.32 -5.71 13.29
CA SER A 144 0.25 -6.69 13.08
C SER A 144 0.42 -7.99 13.87
N LEU A 145 1.65 -8.33 14.22
CA LEU A 145 1.95 -9.52 15.03
C LEU A 145 1.63 -9.29 16.51
N GLN A 146 1.58 -8.04 16.98
CA GLN A 146 1.36 -7.71 18.39
C GLN A 146 -0.07 -8.05 18.85
N PRO A 147 -0.25 -8.77 19.97
CA PRO A 147 -1.57 -9.00 20.56
C PRO A 147 -2.37 -7.71 20.73
N GLY A 148 -3.62 -7.69 20.25
CA GLY A 148 -4.49 -6.52 20.38
C GLY A 148 -4.07 -5.30 19.55
N ALA A 149 -3.25 -5.46 18.51
CA ALA A 149 -2.72 -4.32 17.75
C ALA A 149 -3.82 -3.41 17.19
N LEU A 150 -3.56 -2.11 17.21
CA LEU A 150 -4.32 -1.10 16.49
C LEU A 150 -3.37 -0.34 15.56
N ILE A 151 -3.62 -0.42 14.26
CA ILE A 151 -2.85 0.23 13.22
C ILE A 151 -3.73 1.23 12.49
N ARG A 152 -3.24 2.46 12.37
CA ARG A 152 -3.92 3.56 11.70
C ARG A 152 -3.14 3.93 10.46
N ILE A 153 -3.76 3.79 9.29
CA ILE A 153 -3.14 4.13 8.01
C ILE A 153 -3.79 5.40 7.49
N ARG A 154 -3.02 6.49 7.49
CA ARG A 154 -3.47 7.82 7.12
C ARG A 154 -2.72 8.32 5.89
N ALA A 155 -3.46 8.69 4.85
CA ALA A 155 -2.89 9.35 3.68
C ALA A 155 -4.01 9.92 2.81
N PRO A 156 -3.77 10.95 1.99
CA PRO A 156 -4.78 11.44 1.07
C PRO A 156 -5.35 10.35 0.15
N ARG A 157 -6.51 10.64 -0.45
CA ARG A 157 -7.10 9.73 -1.45
C ARG A 157 -6.09 9.42 -2.55
N GLN A 158 -6.09 8.17 -3.02
CA GLN A 158 -5.21 7.68 -4.09
C GLN A 158 -3.70 7.72 -3.78
N PHE A 159 -3.31 7.84 -2.50
CA PHE A 159 -1.91 7.69 -2.09
C PHE A 159 -1.49 6.23 -1.89
N GLY A 160 -2.32 5.24 -2.21
CA GLY A 160 -1.92 3.82 -2.16
C GLY A 160 -2.06 3.14 -0.80
N LYS A 161 -2.95 3.64 0.08
CA LYS A 161 -3.27 3.03 1.37
C LYS A 161 -3.73 1.57 1.22
N THR A 162 -4.69 1.31 0.34
CA THR A 162 -5.20 -0.04 0.07
C THR A 162 -4.12 -0.95 -0.52
N SER A 163 -3.27 -0.43 -1.41
CA SER A 163 -2.12 -1.17 -1.94
C SER A 163 -1.13 -1.57 -0.85
N LEU A 164 -0.86 -0.69 0.12
CA LEU A 164 -0.02 -0.98 1.28
C LEU A 164 -0.62 -2.11 2.14
N VAL A 165 -1.92 -2.01 2.45
CA VAL A 165 -2.63 -2.97 3.30
C VAL A 165 -2.58 -4.36 2.69
N VAL A 166 -3.01 -4.51 1.44
CA VAL A 166 -3.06 -5.83 0.80
C VAL A 166 -1.66 -6.42 0.75
N ARG A 167 -0.63 -5.66 0.38
CA ARG A 167 0.77 -6.16 0.34
C ARG A 167 1.33 -6.48 1.72
N GLY A 168 1.02 -5.68 2.73
CA GLY A 168 1.46 -5.91 4.10
C GLY A 168 0.86 -7.15 4.72
N PHE A 169 -0.36 -7.51 4.29
CA PHE A 169 -1.13 -8.62 4.86
C PHE A 169 -1.29 -9.84 3.96
N THR A 170 -0.86 -9.83 2.69
CA THR A 170 -0.76 -11.07 1.90
C THR A 170 0.10 -12.13 2.61
N PRO A 171 1.28 -11.79 3.17
CA PRO A 171 2.04 -12.75 3.99
C PRO A 171 1.36 -13.09 5.33
N ALA A 172 0.34 -12.34 5.75
CA ALA A 172 -0.39 -12.58 7.00
C ALA A 172 -1.44 -13.70 6.84
N GLU A 173 -2.00 -13.89 5.64
CA GLU A 173 -2.77 -15.11 5.33
C GLU A 173 -1.88 -16.36 5.49
N GLU A 174 -0.62 -16.28 5.07
CA GLU A 174 0.39 -17.33 5.29
C GLU A 174 0.80 -17.47 6.76
N SER A 175 0.64 -16.41 7.55
CA SER A 175 0.93 -16.38 9.01
C SER A 175 -0.25 -16.83 9.87
N GLY A 176 -1.36 -17.26 9.26
CA GLY A 176 -2.51 -17.85 9.95
C GLY A 176 -3.52 -16.84 10.50
N PHE A 177 -3.56 -15.60 10.02
CA PHE A 177 -4.64 -14.66 10.38
C PHE A 177 -5.92 -14.98 9.62
N ARG A 178 -7.08 -14.81 10.27
CA ARG A 178 -8.37 -14.71 9.58
C ARG A 178 -8.59 -13.24 9.23
N MET A 179 -8.73 -12.92 7.95
CA MET A 179 -8.88 -11.54 7.51
C MET A 179 -10.34 -11.18 7.26
N ALA A 180 -10.78 -10.06 7.81
CA ALA A 180 -12.06 -9.44 7.48
C ALA A 180 -11.81 -8.02 6.95
N ILE A 181 -12.23 -7.73 5.71
CA ILE A 181 -12.11 -6.39 5.12
C ILE A 181 -13.51 -5.83 4.95
N VAL A 182 -13.76 -4.67 5.58
CA VAL A 182 -15.04 -3.95 5.47
C VAL A 182 -14.77 -2.56 4.93
N SER A 183 -15.21 -2.30 3.70
CA SER A 183 -15.23 -0.95 3.13
C SER A 183 -16.54 -0.26 3.46
N LEU A 184 -16.45 0.83 4.23
CA LEU A 184 -17.62 1.62 4.65
C LEU A 184 -18.23 2.43 3.51
N GLN A 185 -17.53 2.56 2.38
CA GLN A 185 -18.06 3.19 1.17
C GLN A 185 -19.13 2.34 0.47
N LEU A 186 -19.18 1.03 0.75
CA LEU A 186 -20.21 0.13 0.21
C LEU A 186 -21.52 0.16 1.01
N ALA A 187 -21.55 0.86 2.14
CA ALA A 187 -22.75 1.03 2.94
C ALA A 187 -23.67 2.07 2.29
N ASP A 188 -24.90 1.66 1.97
CA ASP A 188 -25.93 2.59 1.50
C ASP A 188 -26.29 3.60 2.59
N SER A 189 -26.87 4.74 2.21
CA SER A 189 -27.24 5.79 3.16
C SER A 189 -28.16 5.31 4.29
N GLY A 190 -29.01 4.30 4.03
CA GLY A 190 -29.89 3.70 5.05
C GLY A 190 -29.14 2.97 6.15
N VAL A 191 -27.91 2.50 5.89
CA VAL A 191 -27.07 1.86 6.92
C VAL A 191 -26.68 2.88 8.00
N PHE A 192 -26.57 4.15 7.65
CA PHE A 192 -26.18 5.24 8.54
C PHE A 192 -27.37 5.96 9.19
N GLU A 193 -28.58 5.38 9.15
CA GLU A 193 -29.77 5.95 9.79
C GLU A 193 -29.66 5.96 11.33
N SER A 194 -29.07 4.91 11.92
CA SER A 194 -28.85 4.82 13.36
C SER A 194 -27.63 3.96 13.70
N LEU A 195 -27.09 4.14 14.92
CA LEU A 195 -26.00 3.31 15.42
C LEU A 195 -26.35 1.81 15.41
N THR A 196 -27.60 1.46 15.72
CA THR A 196 -28.08 0.07 15.70
C THR A 196 -27.96 -0.54 14.32
N VAL A 197 -28.54 0.10 13.30
CA VAL A 197 -28.51 -0.41 11.92
C VAL A 197 -27.07 -0.51 11.42
N PHE A 198 -26.27 0.51 11.70
CA PHE A 198 -24.86 0.54 11.33
C PHE A 198 -24.05 -0.61 11.94
N LEU A 199 -24.17 -0.85 13.25
CA LEU A 199 -23.43 -1.90 13.95
C LEU A 199 -23.92 -3.31 13.60
N GLN A 200 -25.23 -3.49 13.36
CA GLN A 200 -25.77 -4.73 12.83
C GLN A 200 -25.20 -5.03 11.44
N TRP A 201 -25.20 -4.04 10.55
CA TRP A 201 -24.59 -4.16 9.22
C TRP A 201 -23.11 -4.51 9.32
N LEU A 202 -22.35 -3.84 10.20
CA LEU A 202 -20.94 -4.12 10.43
C LEU A 202 -20.72 -5.59 10.86
N CYS A 203 -21.49 -6.07 11.85
CA CYS A 203 -21.43 -7.46 12.32
C CYS A 203 -21.64 -8.45 11.16
N VAL A 204 -22.67 -8.22 10.33
CA VAL A 204 -22.98 -9.08 9.18
C VAL A 204 -21.86 -9.01 8.12
N MET A 205 -21.32 -7.84 7.82
CA MET A 205 -20.23 -7.70 6.84
C MET A 205 -18.95 -8.40 7.30
N VAL A 206 -18.58 -8.27 8.57
CA VAL A 206 -17.42 -8.98 9.13
C VAL A 206 -17.65 -10.49 9.08
N THR A 207 -18.82 -10.95 9.49
CA THR A 207 -19.19 -12.38 9.45
C THR A 207 -19.10 -12.95 8.03
N ARG A 208 -19.65 -12.22 7.05
CA ARG A 208 -19.60 -12.60 5.63
C ARG A 208 -18.18 -12.61 5.09
N SER A 209 -17.36 -11.62 5.43
CA SER A 209 -15.96 -11.57 4.99
C SER A 209 -15.16 -12.76 5.53
N LEU A 210 -15.52 -13.29 6.70
CA LEU A 210 -14.90 -14.47 7.31
C LEU A 210 -15.46 -15.80 6.80
N GLY A 211 -16.47 -15.78 5.92
CA GLY A 211 -17.14 -17.00 5.45
C GLY A 211 -17.94 -17.74 6.53
N LEU A 212 -18.32 -17.05 7.61
CA LEU A 212 -19.09 -17.62 8.71
C LEU A 212 -20.61 -17.48 8.47
N PRO A 213 -21.45 -18.36 9.05
CA PRO A 213 -22.89 -18.19 8.96
C PRO A 213 -23.36 -16.94 9.72
N ASN A 214 -24.35 -16.23 9.17
CA ASN A 214 -24.94 -15.09 9.87
C ASN A 214 -25.73 -15.58 11.09
N ARG A 215 -25.33 -15.14 12.28
CA ARG A 215 -26.02 -15.44 13.55
C ARG A 215 -26.41 -14.18 14.32
N LEU A 216 -26.55 -13.05 13.61
CA LEU A 216 -26.85 -11.77 14.25
C LEU A 216 -28.08 -11.85 15.15
N GLU A 217 -29.17 -12.49 14.71
CA GLU A 217 -30.41 -12.60 15.49
C GLU A 217 -30.27 -13.39 16.80
N GLU A 218 -29.33 -14.34 16.87
CA GLU A 218 -29.07 -15.17 18.06
C GLU A 218 -28.38 -14.37 19.16
N PHE A 219 -27.43 -13.52 18.78
CA PHE A 219 -26.54 -12.80 19.71
C PHE A 219 -26.93 -11.33 19.91
N TRP A 220 -27.65 -10.72 18.97
CA TRP A 220 -28.01 -9.31 19.06
C TRP A 220 -29.19 -9.10 20.00
N ASN A 221 -28.94 -8.49 21.15
CA ASN A 221 -29.97 -8.18 22.14
C ASN A 221 -30.23 -6.66 22.26
N PRO A 222 -31.36 -6.14 21.73
CA PRO A 222 -31.69 -4.71 21.78
C PRO A 222 -31.70 -4.10 23.19
N MET A 223 -31.88 -4.91 24.24
CA MET A 223 -31.96 -4.44 25.62
C MET A 223 -30.61 -3.95 26.19
N PHE A 224 -29.48 -4.39 25.64
CA PHE A 224 -28.14 -4.03 26.15
C PHE A 224 -27.55 -2.75 25.51
N GLY A 225 -28.24 -2.18 24.53
CA GLY A 225 -27.72 -1.10 23.70
C GLY A 225 -26.81 -1.61 22.57
N SER A 226 -26.70 -0.81 21.51
CA SER A 226 -26.13 -1.24 20.23
C SER A 226 -24.63 -1.56 20.33
N SER A 227 -23.86 -0.72 21.03
CA SER A 227 -22.41 -0.95 21.21
C SER A 227 -22.14 -2.22 22.02
N TYR A 228 -22.91 -2.47 23.08
CA TYR A 228 -22.74 -3.70 23.87
C TYR A 228 -23.11 -4.94 23.07
N SER A 229 -24.22 -4.90 22.31
CA SER A 229 -24.63 -6.02 21.45
C SER A 229 -23.58 -6.33 20.39
N CYS A 230 -22.95 -5.30 19.81
CA CYS A 230 -21.82 -5.48 18.90
C CYS A 230 -20.61 -6.09 19.61
N ASN A 231 -20.26 -5.61 20.82
CA ASN A 231 -19.18 -6.19 21.61
C ASN A 231 -19.40 -7.67 21.88
N ASP A 232 -20.61 -8.04 22.34
CA ASP A 232 -20.98 -9.42 22.63
C ASP A 232 -20.96 -10.29 21.37
N TYR A 233 -21.40 -9.77 20.21
CA TYR A 233 -21.27 -10.48 18.95
C TYR A 233 -19.81 -10.83 18.60
N PHE A 234 -18.88 -9.90 18.84
CA PHE A 234 -17.46 -10.17 18.63
C PHE A 234 -16.90 -11.14 19.68
N GLU A 235 -17.24 -10.93 20.94
CA GLU A 235 -16.72 -11.67 22.09
C GLU A 235 -17.25 -13.11 22.14
N SER A 236 -18.54 -13.31 21.91
CA SER A 236 -19.21 -14.60 22.04
C SER A 236 -19.22 -15.41 20.74
N TYR A 237 -19.05 -14.77 19.58
CA TYR A 237 -19.13 -15.46 18.28
C TYR A 237 -17.88 -15.31 17.40
N LEU A 238 -17.48 -14.09 17.02
CA LEU A 238 -16.45 -13.92 15.98
C LEU A 238 -15.02 -14.26 16.45
N LEU A 239 -14.65 -13.85 17.67
CA LEU A 239 -13.32 -14.07 18.22
C LEU A 239 -13.09 -15.54 18.64
N PRO A 240 -14.06 -16.24 19.28
CA PRO A 240 -13.90 -17.66 19.63
C PRO A 240 -14.02 -18.62 18.45
N ALA A 241 -14.51 -18.17 17.28
CA ALA A 241 -14.74 -19.03 16.12
C ALA A 241 -13.48 -19.80 15.63
N ALA A 242 -12.27 -19.34 15.98
CA ALA A 242 -11.03 -20.06 15.74
C ALA A 242 -9.90 -19.59 16.70
N GLU A 243 -8.87 -20.42 16.86
CA GLU A 243 -7.67 -20.04 17.62
C GLU A 243 -6.83 -18.95 16.92
N SER A 244 -6.84 -18.95 15.59
CA SER A 244 -6.19 -17.94 14.76
C SER A 244 -6.73 -16.52 15.02
N PRO A 245 -5.85 -15.52 15.17
CA PRO A 245 -6.24 -14.13 15.37
C PRO A 245 -7.06 -13.57 14.20
N LEU A 246 -7.98 -12.65 14.52
CA LEU A 246 -8.82 -11.92 13.58
C LEU A 246 -8.14 -10.60 13.22
N LEU A 247 -7.81 -10.41 11.95
CA LEU A 247 -7.39 -9.12 11.38
C LEU A 247 -8.59 -8.42 10.75
N LEU A 248 -9.13 -7.42 11.45
CA LEU A 248 -10.22 -6.59 10.97
C LEU A 248 -9.67 -5.30 10.34
N ILE A 249 -9.89 -5.16 9.04
CA ILE A 249 -9.53 -3.97 8.27
C ILE A 249 -10.82 -3.17 7.98
N LEU A 250 -10.87 -1.96 8.50
CA LEU A 250 -11.92 -0.98 8.24
C LEU A 250 -11.40 0.05 7.24
N ASP A 251 -11.89 -0.05 6.00
CA ASP A 251 -11.50 0.85 4.90
C ASP A 251 -12.50 2.00 4.72
N GLU A 252 -11.98 3.15 4.32
CA GLU A 252 -12.72 4.40 4.10
C GLU A 252 -13.62 4.80 5.28
N VAL A 253 -13.11 4.73 6.51
CA VAL A 253 -13.86 5.17 7.71
C VAL A 253 -14.28 6.64 7.67
N ASN A 254 -13.73 7.40 6.72
CA ASN A 254 -14.09 8.79 6.45
C ASN A 254 -15.60 9.00 6.29
N VAL A 255 -16.31 8.02 5.73
CA VAL A 255 -17.77 8.10 5.50
C VAL A 255 -18.53 8.29 6.81
N VAL A 256 -18.07 7.65 7.89
CA VAL A 256 -18.72 7.72 9.22
C VAL A 256 -18.63 9.13 9.82
N PHE A 257 -17.64 9.93 9.41
CA PHE A 257 -17.47 11.30 9.92
C PHE A 257 -18.63 12.23 9.54
N SER A 258 -19.36 11.92 8.47
CA SER A 258 -20.59 12.63 8.09
C SER A 258 -21.76 12.38 9.05
N TYR A 259 -21.61 11.46 10.00
CA TYR A 259 -22.65 11.05 10.95
C TYR A 259 -22.12 11.15 12.41
N PRO A 260 -22.05 12.36 12.99
CA PRO A 260 -21.33 12.60 14.25
C PRO A 260 -21.79 11.75 15.45
N LYS A 261 -23.09 11.42 15.53
CA LYS A 261 -23.63 10.54 16.58
C LYS A 261 -23.09 9.11 16.44
N ILE A 262 -23.14 8.56 15.22
CA ILE A 262 -22.61 7.22 14.92
C ILE A 262 -21.09 7.22 15.12
N ALA A 263 -20.39 8.23 14.61
CA ALA A 263 -18.95 8.36 14.76
C ALA A 263 -18.51 8.32 16.23
N THR A 264 -19.17 9.09 17.11
CA THR A 264 -18.84 9.15 18.53
C THR A 264 -18.87 7.78 19.19
N ASP A 265 -20.00 7.08 19.08
CA ASP A 265 -20.17 5.80 19.75
C ASP A 265 -19.34 4.69 19.09
N PHE A 266 -19.25 4.68 17.76
CA PHE A 266 -18.48 3.68 17.02
C PHE A 266 -16.98 3.77 17.31
N PHE A 267 -16.40 4.96 17.23
CA PHE A 267 -14.97 5.14 17.48
C PHE A 267 -14.63 4.94 18.97
N GLY A 268 -15.52 5.36 19.88
CA GLY A 268 -15.41 5.03 21.31
C GLY A 268 -15.38 3.52 21.56
N MET A 269 -16.22 2.76 20.85
CA MET A 269 -16.24 1.30 20.93
C MET A 269 -14.93 0.66 20.41
N LEU A 270 -14.43 1.09 19.25
CA LEU A 270 -13.15 0.58 18.71
C LEU A 270 -11.98 0.86 19.66
N ARG A 271 -11.97 2.02 20.31
CA ARG A 271 -10.98 2.35 21.33
C ARG A 271 -11.09 1.41 22.53
N ALA A 272 -12.30 1.17 23.03
CA ALA A 272 -12.54 0.27 24.15
C ALA A 272 -12.05 -1.16 23.85
N TRP A 273 -12.23 -1.66 22.61
CA TRP A 273 -11.68 -2.95 22.17
C TRP A 273 -10.15 -2.99 22.28
N TYR A 274 -9.48 -1.94 21.79
CA TYR A 274 -8.03 -1.81 21.90
C TYR A 274 -7.57 -1.77 23.36
N GLU A 275 -8.21 -0.97 24.22
CA GLU A 275 -7.83 -0.88 25.64
C GLU A 275 -8.05 -2.21 26.39
N ARG A 276 -9.14 -2.93 26.12
CA ARG A 276 -9.42 -4.25 26.73
C ARG A 276 -8.31 -5.26 26.45
N SER A 277 -7.73 -5.24 25.26
CA SER A 277 -6.62 -6.15 24.91
C SER A 277 -5.32 -5.88 25.67
N ARG A 278 -5.17 -4.70 26.30
CA ARG A 278 -3.94 -4.27 26.98
C ARG A 278 -3.99 -4.43 28.50
N HIS A 279 -5.17 -4.40 29.09
CA HIS A 279 -5.33 -4.56 30.54
C HIS A 279 -5.42 -6.04 30.89
N SER A 280 -4.74 -6.49 31.93
CA SER A 280 -4.77 -7.89 32.41
C SER A 280 -6.06 -8.21 33.18
N THR A 281 -7.22 -7.93 32.60
CA THR A 281 -8.54 -8.28 33.13
C THR A 281 -9.04 -9.59 32.51
N GLU A 282 -9.98 -10.27 33.16
CA GLU A 282 -10.70 -11.39 32.55
C GLU A 282 -11.29 -10.97 31.19
N GLY A 283 -11.10 -11.79 30.15
CA GLY A 283 -11.48 -11.49 28.76
C GLY A 283 -10.40 -10.78 27.91
N SER A 284 -9.29 -10.31 28.50
CA SER A 284 -8.20 -9.65 27.76
C SER A 284 -7.54 -10.55 26.71
N GLU A 285 -7.34 -11.84 27.03
CA GLU A 285 -6.75 -12.83 26.12
C GLU A 285 -7.58 -13.01 24.84
N LEU A 286 -8.91 -12.89 24.94
CA LEU A 286 -9.79 -12.98 23.79
C LEU A 286 -9.69 -11.73 22.92
N TRP A 287 -9.72 -10.54 23.51
CA TRP A 287 -9.54 -9.27 22.78
C TRP A 287 -8.12 -9.12 22.21
N GLN A 288 -7.13 -9.79 22.80
CA GLN A 288 -5.80 -9.96 22.23
C GLN A 288 -5.78 -10.77 20.93
N LYS A 289 -6.84 -11.53 20.59
CA LYS A 289 -6.97 -12.18 19.27
C LYS A 289 -7.38 -11.19 18.17
N LEU A 290 -7.89 -10.01 18.50
CA LEU A 290 -8.23 -8.98 17.52
C LEU A 290 -6.99 -8.18 17.10
N ARG A 291 -6.85 -7.91 15.80
CA ARG A 291 -5.96 -6.90 15.21
C ARG A 291 -6.83 -5.94 14.44
N LEU A 292 -6.75 -4.65 14.74
CA LEU A 292 -7.57 -3.64 14.12
C LEU A 292 -6.72 -2.75 13.20
N VAL A 293 -7.16 -2.60 11.95
CA VAL A 293 -6.55 -1.68 10.98
C VAL A 293 -7.61 -0.68 10.55
N ILE A 294 -7.34 0.61 10.74
CA ILE A 294 -8.24 1.70 10.38
C ILE A 294 -7.59 2.52 9.28
N ILE A 295 -8.26 2.62 8.12
CA ILE A 295 -7.76 3.35 6.95
C ILE A 295 -8.61 4.61 6.75
N TYR A 296 -7.95 5.77 6.69
CA TYR A 296 -8.63 7.05 6.52
C TYR A 296 -7.79 8.04 5.71
N SER A 297 -8.45 9.07 5.18
CA SER A 297 -7.86 10.02 4.23
C SER A 297 -7.56 11.38 4.85
N THR A 298 -8.37 11.82 5.80
CA THR A 298 -8.27 13.13 6.47
C THR A 298 -8.43 12.94 7.97
N ASP A 299 -7.75 13.75 8.79
CA ASP A 299 -8.21 13.96 10.16
C ASP A 299 -9.47 14.82 10.12
N VAL A 300 -10.61 14.29 10.55
CA VAL A 300 -11.74 15.16 10.89
C VAL A 300 -11.59 15.52 12.35
N PHE A 301 -11.69 16.82 12.65
CA PHE A 301 -11.96 17.28 14.00
C PHE A 301 -13.37 16.82 14.37
N LEU A 302 -13.50 15.54 14.72
CA LEU A 302 -14.66 15.09 15.44
C LEU A 302 -14.50 15.66 16.86
N PRO A 303 -15.57 16.19 17.47
CA PRO A 303 -15.59 16.53 18.89
C PRO A 303 -15.62 15.25 19.74
N LEU A 304 -14.75 14.27 19.45
CA LEU A 304 -14.48 13.17 20.36
C LEU A 304 -13.65 13.76 21.49
N THR A 305 -14.05 13.49 22.72
CA THR A 305 -13.14 13.74 23.85
C THR A 305 -11.84 12.97 23.60
N VAL A 306 -10.70 13.52 24.03
CA VAL A 306 -9.36 12.92 23.79
C VAL A 306 -9.31 11.43 24.18
N HIS A 307 -10.12 11.04 25.17
CA HIS A 307 -10.23 9.68 25.72
C HIS A 307 -11.21 8.76 24.98
N GLN A 308 -11.97 9.24 24.00
CA GLN A 308 -12.92 8.44 23.20
C GLN A 308 -12.39 8.13 21.80
N SER A 309 -11.32 8.81 21.37
CA SER A 309 -10.79 8.67 20.01
C SER A 309 -9.80 7.51 19.89
N PRO A 310 -10.02 6.53 18.99
CA PRO A 310 -9.03 5.52 18.64
C PRO A 310 -7.88 6.15 17.82
N PHE A 311 -8.06 7.36 17.28
CA PHE A 311 -7.07 8.09 16.50
C PHE A 311 -5.92 8.69 17.35
N ASN A 312 -5.96 8.50 18.66
CA ASN A 312 -4.90 8.93 19.58
C ASN A 312 -4.10 7.76 20.19
N VAL A 313 -4.40 6.51 19.78
CA VAL A 313 -3.76 5.29 20.32
C VAL A 313 -3.34 4.35 19.20
N GLY A 314 -2.53 3.35 19.52
CA GLY A 314 -1.94 2.45 18.53
C GLY A 314 -0.94 3.13 17.58
N LEU A 315 -0.46 2.37 16.60
CA LEU A 315 0.55 2.82 15.64
C LEU A 315 -0.09 3.66 14.52
N LEU A 316 0.45 4.86 14.27
CA LEU A 316 0.12 5.66 13.09
C LEU A 316 1.15 5.44 11.98
N ILE A 317 0.68 5.01 10.81
CA ILE A 317 1.44 4.96 9.57
C ILE A 317 0.88 6.03 8.64
N SER A 318 1.66 7.08 8.41
CA SER A 318 1.28 8.17 7.50
C SER A 318 2.00 7.98 6.16
N LEU A 319 1.27 8.01 5.04
CA LEU A 319 1.90 7.98 3.71
C LEU A 319 1.99 9.37 3.11
N SER A 320 3.21 9.75 2.73
CA SER A 320 3.51 11.00 2.04
C SER A 320 3.41 10.84 0.52
N ALA A 321 3.54 11.97 -0.18
CA ALA A 321 3.84 11.98 -1.61
C ALA A 321 5.18 11.29 -1.87
N PHE A 322 5.38 10.84 -3.12
CA PHE A 322 6.65 10.25 -3.54
C PHE A 322 7.78 11.27 -3.50
N THR A 323 8.95 10.84 -3.04
CA THR A 323 10.20 11.59 -3.16
C THR A 323 10.71 11.54 -4.60
N ILE A 324 11.68 12.40 -4.93
CA ILE A 324 12.29 12.38 -6.26
C ILE A 324 12.90 11.01 -6.59
N GLU A 325 13.57 10.37 -5.63
CA GLU A 325 14.20 9.05 -5.82
C GLU A 325 13.14 7.97 -6.10
N GLN A 326 12.00 8.05 -5.42
CA GLN A 326 10.86 7.15 -5.64
C GLN A 326 10.24 7.34 -7.02
N VAL A 327 10.17 8.59 -7.51
CA VAL A 327 9.68 8.89 -8.86
C VAL A 327 10.71 8.45 -9.91
N GLU A 328 12.01 8.64 -9.69
CA GLU A 328 13.05 8.12 -10.58
C GLU A 328 13.00 6.59 -10.71
N GLU A 329 12.83 5.89 -9.57
CA GLU A 329 12.65 4.44 -9.58
C GLU A 329 11.41 4.04 -10.38
N LEU A 330 10.32 4.78 -10.25
CA LEU A 330 9.10 4.55 -11.00
C LEU A 330 9.31 4.80 -12.50
N ALA A 331 10.03 5.85 -12.88
CA ALA A 331 10.35 6.16 -14.28
C ALA A 331 11.11 5.00 -14.94
N VAL A 332 12.08 4.42 -14.22
CA VAL A 332 12.81 3.21 -14.67
C VAL A 332 11.86 2.03 -14.89
N ARG A 333 10.90 1.80 -13.99
CA ARG A 333 9.92 0.70 -14.10
C ARG A 333 8.98 0.87 -15.30
N TYR A 334 8.72 2.11 -15.73
CA TYR A 334 7.99 2.44 -16.95
C TYR A 334 8.87 2.51 -18.21
N GLY A 335 10.17 2.26 -18.10
CA GLY A 335 11.10 2.32 -19.25
C GLY A 335 11.39 3.73 -19.75
N LEU A 336 11.16 4.77 -18.94
CA LEU A 336 11.35 6.16 -19.33
C LEU A 336 12.81 6.59 -19.17
N THR A 337 13.46 7.01 -20.27
CA THR A 337 14.86 7.44 -20.29
C THR A 337 15.06 8.79 -20.99
N PRO A 338 15.84 9.73 -20.42
CA PRO A 338 16.55 9.65 -19.14
C PRO A 338 15.60 9.81 -17.95
N ARG A 339 15.73 8.94 -16.93
CA ARG A 339 14.79 8.86 -15.79
C ARG A 339 14.72 10.17 -14.99
N GLU A 340 15.85 10.88 -14.88
CA GLU A 340 15.99 12.13 -14.13
C GLU A 340 15.08 13.21 -14.73
N ARG A 341 15.08 13.37 -16.06
CA ARG A 341 14.22 14.34 -16.77
C ARG A 341 12.74 14.09 -16.50
N TYR A 342 12.30 12.83 -16.58
CA TYR A 342 10.90 12.48 -16.35
C TYR A 342 10.51 12.64 -14.89
N ALA A 343 11.41 12.31 -13.96
CA ALA A 343 11.16 12.45 -12.54
C ALA A 343 11.08 13.91 -12.10
N GLU A 344 12.01 14.77 -12.55
CA GLU A 344 11.99 16.21 -12.28
C GLU A 344 10.71 16.86 -12.84
N GLY A 345 10.35 16.54 -14.09
CA GLY A 345 9.14 17.06 -14.71
C GLY A 345 7.86 16.61 -14.01
N ALA A 346 7.77 15.34 -13.61
CA ALA A 346 6.62 14.81 -12.89
C ALA A 346 6.54 15.35 -11.45
N ILE A 347 7.66 15.52 -10.74
CA ILE A 347 7.68 16.16 -9.43
C ILE A 347 7.24 17.63 -9.55
N GLY A 348 7.78 18.36 -10.51
CA GLY A 348 7.43 19.77 -10.73
C GLY A 348 5.94 19.96 -11.03
N LEU A 349 5.35 19.08 -11.84
CA LEU A 349 3.94 19.17 -12.21
C LEU A 349 3.00 18.58 -11.14
N LEU A 350 3.33 17.41 -10.58
CA LEU A 350 2.41 16.56 -9.81
C LEU A 350 2.75 16.48 -8.32
N GLY A 351 3.85 17.10 -7.88
CA GLY A 351 4.24 17.17 -6.47
C GLY A 351 4.47 15.79 -5.81
N GLY A 352 4.78 14.76 -6.61
CA GLY A 352 4.94 13.38 -6.14
C GLY A 352 3.63 12.66 -5.84
N HIS A 353 2.47 13.17 -6.29
CA HIS A 353 1.18 12.53 -6.06
C HIS A 353 1.13 11.11 -6.68
N PRO A 354 1.04 10.03 -5.88
CA PRO A 354 1.31 8.68 -6.36
C PRO A 354 0.47 8.22 -7.56
N TYR A 355 -0.85 8.39 -7.51
CA TYR A 355 -1.74 8.02 -8.60
C TYR A 355 -1.52 8.84 -9.87
N LEU A 356 -1.40 10.17 -9.75
CA LEU A 356 -1.17 11.05 -10.90
C LEU A 356 0.19 10.77 -11.55
N THR A 357 1.24 10.50 -10.77
CA THR A 357 2.55 10.12 -11.31
C THR A 357 2.49 8.81 -12.07
N GLN A 358 1.81 7.79 -11.53
CA GLN A 358 1.59 6.51 -12.23
C GLN A 358 0.84 6.71 -13.54
N LEU A 359 -0.22 7.53 -13.53
CA LEU A 359 -1.03 7.83 -14.71
C LEU A 359 -0.21 8.57 -15.79
N ALA A 360 0.56 9.58 -15.39
CA ALA A 360 1.44 10.31 -16.29
C ALA A 360 2.49 9.40 -16.91
N PHE A 361 3.18 8.59 -16.09
CA PHE A 361 4.24 7.70 -16.57
C PHE A 361 3.71 6.58 -17.46
N PHE A 362 2.51 6.08 -17.18
CA PHE A 362 1.82 5.20 -18.10
C PHE A 362 1.67 5.84 -19.48
N HIS A 363 1.07 7.03 -19.58
CA HIS A 363 0.83 7.69 -20.87
C HIS A 363 2.11 8.11 -21.60
N LEU A 364 3.14 8.53 -20.86
CA LEU A 364 4.47 8.82 -21.40
C LEU A 364 5.14 7.56 -21.95
N SER A 365 5.03 6.42 -21.25
CA SER A 365 5.61 5.15 -21.71
C SER A 365 4.94 4.59 -22.96
N GLN A 366 3.68 4.98 -23.21
CA GLN A 366 2.95 4.64 -24.43
C GLN A 366 3.19 5.63 -25.57
N GLU A 367 4.03 6.65 -25.37
CA GLU A 367 4.31 7.74 -26.32
C GLU A 367 3.03 8.47 -26.80
N THR A 368 1.94 8.38 -26.01
CA THR A 368 0.66 9.04 -26.33
C THR A 368 0.67 10.53 -26.04
N ILE A 369 1.59 10.98 -25.19
CA ILE A 369 1.80 12.38 -24.81
C ILE A 369 3.27 12.60 -24.48
N THR A 370 3.75 13.84 -24.61
CA THR A 370 5.09 14.25 -24.17
C THR A 370 5.03 14.89 -22.78
N LEU A 371 6.19 15.10 -22.15
CA LEU A 371 6.27 15.79 -20.86
C LEU A 371 5.78 17.24 -20.97
N GLU A 372 6.12 17.91 -22.07
CA GLU A 372 5.66 19.26 -22.38
C GLU A 372 4.15 19.26 -22.67
N GLY A 373 3.66 18.23 -23.37
CA GLY A 373 2.23 18.04 -23.63
C GLY A 373 1.40 17.87 -22.36
N LEU A 374 1.94 17.25 -21.30
CA LEU A 374 1.25 17.16 -20.01
C LEU A 374 0.97 18.54 -19.40
N LEU A 375 1.85 19.51 -19.60
CA LEU A 375 1.68 20.89 -19.12
C LEU A 375 0.68 21.66 -19.99
N GLU A 376 0.78 21.52 -21.31
CA GLU A 376 -0.08 22.23 -22.27
C GLU A 376 -1.54 21.75 -22.19
N THR A 377 -1.75 20.46 -21.88
CA THR A 377 -3.08 19.85 -21.88
C THR A 377 -3.84 19.97 -20.56
N ILE A 378 -3.23 20.46 -19.46
CA ILE A 378 -3.82 20.49 -18.10
C ILE A 378 -5.26 20.99 -18.11
N THR A 379 -5.52 22.07 -18.84
CA THR A 379 -6.81 22.78 -18.85
C THR A 379 -7.69 22.43 -20.05
N THR A 380 -7.28 21.44 -20.84
CA THR A 380 -8.04 20.97 -22.01
C THR A 380 -8.96 19.82 -21.62
N PRO A 381 -10.14 19.67 -22.24
CA PRO A 381 -11.04 18.55 -21.97
C PRO A 381 -10.44 17.16 -22.22
N ASN A 382 -9.35 17.09 -23.00
CA ASN A 382 -8.65 15.85 -23.35
C ASN A 382 -7.48 15.56 -22.40
N SER A 383 -7.32 16.32 -21.32
CA SER A 383 -6.31 16.08 -20.29
C SER A 383 -6.45 14.66 -19.72
N ILE A 384 -5.33 13.94 -19.60
CA ILE A 384 -5.33 12.63 -18.93
C ILE A 384 -5.76 12.74 -17.45
N PHE A 385 -5.66 13.93 -16.87
CA PHE A 385 -6.03 14.20 -15.48
C PHE A 385 -7.49 14.65 -15.30
N GLU A 386 -8.23 14.86 -16.39
CA GLU A 386 -9.57 15.48 -16.38
C GLU A 386 -10.54 14.76 -15.42
N SER A 387 -10.60 13.42 -15.48
CA SER A 387 -11.51 12.66 -14.61
C SER A 387 -11.21 12.89 -13.12
N HIS A 388 -9.94 13.02 -12.75
CA HIS A 388 -9.53 13.27 -11.37
C HIS A 388 -9.86 14.71 -10.96
N LEU A 389 -9.47 15.67 -11.78
CA LEU A 389 -9.68 17.10 -11.52
C LEU A 389 -11.17 17.45 -11.43
N ARG A 390 -11.99 16.85 -12.29
CA ARG A 390 -13.46 16.99 -12.26
C ARG A 390 -14.08 16.44 -10.98
N GLN A 391 -13.61 15.29 -10.49
CA GLN A 391 -14.09 14.73 -9.22
C GLN A 391 -13.78 15.66 -8.03
N GLN A 392 -12.58 16.25 -8.02
CA GLN A 392 -12.18 17.22 -7.00
C GLN A 392 -13.01 18.50 -7.11
N LEU A 393 -13.26 19.00 -8.32
CA LEU A 393 -14.09 20.18 -8.56
C LEU A 393 -15.53 19.98 -8.06
N VAL A 394 -16.18 18.86 -8.43
CA VAL A 394 -17.54 18.54 -7.97
C VAL A 394 -17.61 18.48 -6.44
N TYR A 395 -16.59 17.92 -5.79
CA TYR A 395 -16.53 17.88 -4.34
C TYR A 395 -16.42 19.28 -3.71
N LEU A 396 -15.60 20.17 -4.28
CA LEU A 396 -15.47 21.55 -3.84
C LEU A 396 -16.75 22.36 -4.08
N GLU A 397 -17.43 22.17 -5.21
CA GLU A 397 -18.71 22.82 -5.51
C GLU A 397 -19.82 22.43 -4.51
N GLN A 398 -19.77 21.20 -3.99
CA GLN A 398 -20.69 20.73 -2.94
C GLN A 398 -20.35 21.29 -1.54
N HIS A 399 -19.17 21.88 -1.35
CA HIS A 399 -18.68 22.39 -0.08
C HIS A 399 -18.11 23.82 -0.24
N PRO A 400 -18.98 24.85 -0.29
CA PRO A 400 -18.57 26.23 -0.53
C PRO A 400 -17.49 26.74 0.43
N ASP A 401 -17.55 26.32 1.71
CA ASP A 401 -16.55 26.66 2.73
C ASP A 401 -15.14 26.16 2.40
N LEU A 402 -15.04 25.01 1.73
CA LEU A 402 -13.76 24.45 1.26
C LEU A 402 -13.31 25.07 -0.05
N LYS A 403 -14.26 25.44 -0.91
CA LYS A 403 -13.99 26.14 -2.15
C LYS A 403 -13.34 27.50 -1.87
N ASP A 404 -13.91 28.31 -0.98
CA ASP A 404 -13.37 29.62 -0.61
C ASP A 404 -11.97 29.51 0.03
N ALA A 405 -11.76 28.50 0.87
CA ALA A 405 -10.45 28.21 1.46
C ALA A 405 -9.42 27.80 0.40
N TRP A 406 -9.83 26.99 -0.58
CA TRP A 406 -8.97 26.56 -1.68
C TRP A 406 -8.62 27.71 -2.63
N GLU A 407 -9.58 28.58 -2.95
CA GLU A 407 -9.35 29.82 -3.72
C GLU A 407 -8.29 30.69 -3.06
N SER A 408 -8.38 30.86 -1.74
CA SER A 408 -7.39 31.61 -0.95
C SER A 408 -5.98 31.00 -1.05
N VAL A 409 -5.87 29.67 -1.01
CA VAL A 409 -4.58 28.97 -1.14
C VAL A 409 -3.97 29.12 -2.53
N ILE A 410 -4.77 29.04 -3.59
CA ILE A 410 -4.29 29.18 -4.98
C ILE A 410 -3.75 30.59 -5.24
N LEU A 411 -4.43 31.61 -4.70
CA LEU A 411 -4.07 33.01 -4.83
C LEU A 411 -2.78 33.39 -4.14
N SER A 412 -2.42 32.67 -3.07
CA SER A 412 -1.26 33.02 -2.26
C SER A 412 0.03 32.41 -2.80
N LYS A 413 1.04 33.25 -3.01
CA LYS A 413 2.40 32.81 -3.37
C LYS A 413 3.20 32.31 -2.17
N THR A 414 2.83 32.72 -0.96
CA THR A 414 3.55 32.41 0.28
C THR A 414 2.82 31.40 1.16
N GLY A 415 1.62 30.98 0.75
CA GLY A 415 0.73 30.12 1.51
C GLY A 415 -0.25 30.90 2.40
N VAL A 416 -1.23 30.19 2.97
CA VAL A 416 -2.32 30.77 3.77
C VAL A 416 -2.50 29.97 5.06
N GLU A 417 -2.73 30.66 6.17
CA GLU A 417 -3.21 30.02 7.39
C GLU A 417 -4.69 29.70 7.25
N LEU A 418 -5.04 28.40 7.33
CA LEU A 418 -6.41 27.94 7.18
C LEU A 418 -7.00 27.53 8.53
N HIS A 419 -8.32 27.66 8.64
CA HIS A 419 -9.02 27.05 9.77
C HIS A 419 -8.75 25.53 9.78
N PRO A 420 -8.44 24.91 10.94
CA PRO A 420 -8.01 23.51 11.01
C PRO A 420 -8.92 22.54 10.26
N THR A 421 -10.24 22.69 10.38
CA THR A 421 -11.23 21.84 9.68
C THR A 421 -11.12 21.92 8.16
N GLN A 422 -10.91 23.12 7.60
CA GLN A 422 -10.73 23.31 6.15
C GLN A 422 -9.39 22.70 5.70
N ALA A 423 -8.34 23.01 6.46
CA ALA A 423 -6.99 22.54 6.24
C ALA A 423 -6.92 21.01 6.14
N PHE A 424 -7.49 20.28 7.11
CA PHE A 424 -7.45 18.83 7.09
C PHE A 424 -8.26 18.21 5.95
N LYS A 425 -9.45 18.75 5.63
CA LYS A 425 -10.27 18.26 4.52
C LYS A 425 -9.54 18.45 3.19
N LEU A 426 -8.98 19.64 2.93
CA LEU A 426 -8.20 19.91 1.72
C LEU A 426 -6.92 19.05 1.66
N GLN A 427 -6.27 18.80 2.80
CA GLN A 427 -5.08 17.95 2.86
C GLN A 427 -5.38 16.51 2.46
N GLY A 428 -6.47 15.90 2.95
CA GLY A 428 -6.78 14.51 2.59
C GLY A 428 -7.48 14.33 1.23
N LEU A 429 -7.95 15.42 0.60
CA LEU A 429 -8.15 15.46 -0.85
C LEU A 429 -6.83 15.44 -1.63
N GLY A 430 -5.72 15.75 -0.96
CA GLY A 430 -4.38 15.87 -1.54
C GLY A 430 -4.13 17.22 -2.21
N LEU A 431 -5.02 18.21 -2.05
CA LEU A 431 -4.94 19.50 -2.75
C LEU A 431 -3.88 20.43 -2.16
N ILE A 432 -3.64 20.34 -0.84
CA ILE A 432 -2.67 21.17 -0.13
C ILE A 432 -1.54 20.37 0.50
N LYS A 433 -0.40 21.06 0.69
CA LYS A 433 0.68 20.68 1.59
C LYS A 433 0.94 21.81 2.58
N PHE A 434 1.61 21.52 3.69
CA PHE A 434 2.00 22.52 4.67
C PHE A 434 3.50 22.77 4.62
N GLU A 435 3.88 24.03 4.57
CA GLU A 435 5.24 24.50 4.79
C GLU A 435 5.18 25.62 5.82
N ASN A 436 5.92 25.49 6.92
CA ASN A 436 5.92 26.48 8.02
C ASN A 436 4.50 26.86 8.52
N GLN A 437 3.61 25.86 8.66
CA GLN A 437 2.20 26.01 9.06
C GLN A 437 1.28 26.70 8.04
N LEU A 438 1.81 27.13 6.89
CA LEU A 438 1.04 27.74 5.82
C LEU A 438 0.64 26.67 4.80
N ALA A 439 -0.63 26.70 4.39
CA ALA A 439 -1.17 25.85 3.35
C ALA A 439 -0.76 26.37 1.97
N LEU A 440 -0.19 25.50 1.15
CA LEU A 440 0.21 25.74 -0.23
C LEU A 440 -0.43 24.70 -1.15
N PRO A 441 -0.63 25.00 -2.45
CA PRO A 441 -0.97 23.97 -3.42
C PRO A 441 0.03 22.82 -3.37
N SER A 442 -0.47 21.59 -3.34
CA SER A 442 0.40 20.40 -3.27
C SER A 442 1.20 20.19 -4.56
N CYS A 443 0.69 20.66 -5.70
CA CYS A 443 1.35 20.56 -6.99
C CYS A 443 0.85 21.64 -7.98
N LEU A 444 1.65 21.87 -9.03
CA LEU A 444 1.35 22.83 -10.09
C LEU A 444 0.08 22.44 -10.86
N LEU A 445 -0.17 21.15 -11.07
CA LEU A 445 -1.36 20.66 -11.77
C LEU A 445 -2.64 21.25 -11.18
N TYR A 446 -2.79 21.16 -9.86
CA TYR A 446 -3.96 21.70 -9.17
C TYR A 446 -4.01 23.22 -9.26
N GLN A 447 -2.89 23.90 -9.01
CA GLN A 447 -2.84 25.35 -9.10
C GLN A 447 -3.29 25.84 -10.49
N THR A 448 -2.73 25.30 -11.58
CA THR A 448 -3.05 25.71 -12.95
C THR A 448 -4.49 25.39 -13.34
N TYR A 449 -4.98 24.19 -13.04
CA TYR A 449 -6.34 23.79 -13.39
C TYR A 449 -7.37 24.67 -12.67
N PHE A 450 -7.26 24.77 -11.34
CA PHE A 450 -8.27 25.45 -10.53
C PHE A 450 -8.22 26.98 -10.67
N SER A 451 -7.05 27.61 -10.90
CA SER A 451 -6.99 29.04 -11.27
C SER A 451 -7.87 29.35 -12.48
N ARG A 452 -7.80 28.52 -13.52
CA ARG A 452 -8.62 28.74 -14.72
C ARG A 452 -10.11 28.59 -14.46
N PHE A 453 -10.52 27.57 -13.71
CA PHE A 453 -11.94 27.28 -13.48
C PHE A 453 -12.59 28.20 -12.45
N LEU A 454 -11.82 28.69 -11.48
CA LEU A 454 -12.30 29.61 -10.46
C LEU A 454 -12.22 31.07 -10.94
N ASN A 455 -11.64 31.32 -12.11
CA ASN A 455 -11.35 32.65 -12.69
C ASN A 455 -10.44 33.50 -11.80
N VAL A 456 -9.37 32.89 -11.28
CA VAL A 456 -8.49 33.48 -10.27
C VAL A 456 -7.03 33.44 -10.67
#